data_AF-A0A4Q3F709-F1
#
_entry.id   AF-A0A4Q3F709-F1
#
_cell.length_a   1.000
_cell.length_b   1.000
_cell.length_c   1.000
_cell.angle_alpha   90.00
_cell.angle_beta   90.00
_cell.angle_gamma   90.00
#
_symmetry.space_group_name_H-M   'P 1'
#
loop_
_entity.id
_entity.type
_entity.pdbx_description
1 polymer ?
#
loop_
_entity_poly.entity_id
_entity_poly.type
_entity_poly.pdbx_seq_one_letter_code
_entity_poly.pdbx_strand_id
1 'polypeptide(L)'
;MLLMEIFKCKHCGNLIYFENTSCVKCGYPLGFETEELKLQPIVSWENETYSLYDLPGKFYRYCINHQYNVCNWLVENDNKTPYCKACDLNKTIPNLS
;
A
#
# COMPACT_ATOMS: atom_id res chain seq x y z
N MET A 1 0.85 -25.89 -1.72
CA MET A 1 0.41 -24.87 -0.74
C MET A 1 1.26 -23.64 -1.00
N LEU A 2 0.71 -22.63 -1.67
CA LEU A 2 1.46 -21.38 -1.89
C LEU A 2 1.64 -20.73 -0.51
N LEU A 3 2.89 -20.58 -0.07
CA LEU A 3 3.22 -19.87 1.15
C LEU A 3 2.93 -18.39 0.90
N MET A 4 1.80 -17.92 1.42
CA MET A 4 1.50 -16.50 1.50
C MET A 4 2.59 -15.85 2.36
N GLU A 5 3.22 -14.78 1.86
CA GLU A 5 4.22 -14.06 2.65
C GLU A 5 3.51 -13.45 3.87
N ILE A 6 3.97 -13.84 5.06
CA ILE A 6 3.41 -13.34 6.32
C ILE A 6 4.22 -12.11 6.72
N PHE A 7 3.57 -10.96 6.75
CA PHE A 7 4.17 -9.71 7.20
C PHE A 7 3.99 -9.53 8.72
N LYS A 8 4.80 -8.66 9.31
CA LYS A 8 4.64 -8.20 10.69
C LYS A 8 4.45 -6.69 10.70
N CYS A 9 3.43 -6.23 11.42
CA CYS A 9 3.21 -4.81 11.65
C CYS A 9 4.42 -4.22 12.38
N LYS A 10 5.13 -3.29 11.74
CA LYS A 10 6.34 -2.66 12.30
C LYS A 10 6.08 -1.88 13.60
N HIS A 11 4.84 -1.42 13.82
CA HIS A 11 4.45 -0.70 15.03
C HIS A 11 4.26 -1.63 16.25
N CYS A 12 3.56 -2.77 16.11
CA CYS A 12 3.18 -3.62 17.26
C CYS A 12 3.60 -5.09 17.19
N GLY A 13 4.25 -5.50 16.10
CA GLY A 13 4.72 -6.87 15.85
C GLY A 13 3.64 -7.89 15.48
N ASN A 14 2.36 -7.48 15.39
CA ASN A 14 1.27 -8.39 15.01
C ASN A 14 1.47 -8.95 13.59
N LEU A 15 1.05 -10.20 13.37
CA LEU A 15 1.00 -10.74 12.02
C LEU A 15 -0.07 -9.98 11.21
N ILE A 16 0.29 -9.60 9.99
CA ILE A 16 -0.61 -8.93 9.04
C ILE A 16 -0.48 -9.63 7.70
N TYR A 17 -1.58 -9.62 6.94
CA TYR A 17 -1.69 -10.23 5.63
C TYR A 17 -1.81 -9.15 4.57
N PHE A 18 -1.42 -9.47 3.34
CA PHE A 18 -1.37 -8.52 2.25
C PHE A 18 -2.69 -7.78 2.03
N GLU A 19 -3.83 -8.42 2.25
CA GLU A 19 -5.16 -7.85 2.06
C GLU A 19 -5.57 -6.87 3.16
N ASN A 20 -4.82 -6.81 4.28
CA ASN A 20 -5.14 -5.91 5.38
C ASN A 20 -4.83 -4.45 5.00
N THR A 21 -5.81 -3.57 5.14
CA THR A 21 -5.66 -2.11 5.02
C THR A 21 -5.41 -1.44 6.36
N SER A 22 -5.53 -2.17 7.46
CA SER A 22 -5.22 -1.71 8.82
C SER A 22 -4.75 -2.88 9.68
N CYS A 23 -3.87 -2.61 10.64
CA CYS A 23 -3.42 -3.61 11.58
C CYS A 23 -4.56 -4.01 12.52
N VAL A 24 -4.97 -5.28 12.48
CA VAL A 24 -6.08 -5.79 13.30
C VAL A 24 -5.84 -5.73 14.82
N LYS A 25 -4.58 -5.51 15.25
CA LYS A 25 -4.23 -5.38 16.68
C LYS A 25 -4.12 -3.93 17.15
N CYS A 26 -3.44 -3.05 16.40
CA CYS A 26 -3.16 -1.69 16.84
C CYS A 26 -3.87 -0.59 16.03
N GLY A 27 -4.65 -0.94 15.01
CA GLY A 27 -5.46 -0.01 14.23
C GLY A 27 -4.69 0.89 13.25
N TYR A 28 -3.36 0.84 13.21
CA TYR A 28 -2.58 1.62 12.24
C TYR A 28 -3.00 1.30 10.80
N PRO A 29 -3.24 2.31 9.95
CA PRO A 29 -3.46 2.06 8.53
C PRO A 29 -2.21 1.44 7.91
N LEU A 30 -2.41 0.61 6.89
CA LEU A 30 -1.36 -0.15 6.22
C LEU A 30 -1.32 0.19 4.74
N GLY A 31 -0.11 0.27 4.18
CA GLY A 31 0.11 0.42 2.75
C GLY A 31 1.23 -0.49 2.27
N PHE A 32 1.08 -1.07 1.09
CA PHE A 32 2.10 -1.92 0.48
C PHE A 32 3.15 -1.05 -0.22
N GLU A 33 4.35 -0.98 0.35
CA GLU A 33 5.49 -0.23 -0.15
C GLU A 33 6.22 -1.05 -1.23
N THR A 34 6.62 -0.40 -2.34
CA THR A 34 7.01 -1.09 -3.59
C THR A 34 8.52 -1.21 -3.82
N GLU A 35 9.36 -0.63 -2.97
CA GLU A 35 10.81 -0.84 -2.97
C GLU A 35 11.16 -2.08 -2.15
N GLU A 36 10.62 -2.18 -0.94
CA GLU A 36 10.86 -3.27 0.00
C GLU A 36 9.87 -4.42 -0.15
N LEU A 37 8.81 -4.25 -0.96
CA LEU A 37 7.72 -5.22 -1.14
C LEU A 37 7.08 -5.66 0.18
N LYS A 38 6.84 -4.70 1.08
CA LYS A 38 6.31 -4.97 2.42
C LYS A 38 5.04 -4.17 2.69
N LEU A 39 4.13 -4.80 3.43
CA LEU A 39 3.01 -4.11 4.05
C LEU A 39 3.50 -3.33 5.28
N GLN A 40 3.46 -2.00 5.23
CA GLN A 40 4.00 -1.10 6.24
C GLN A 40 2.88 -0.30 6.92
N PRO A 41 2.97 -0.04 8.24
CA PRO A 41 2.13 0.96 8.88
C PRO A 41 2.47 2.36 8.35
N ILE A 42 1.44 3.12 8.05
CA ILE A 42 1.56 4.49 7.52
C ILE A 42 0.94 5.51 8.47
N VAL A 43 1.35 6.77 8.31
CA VAL A 43 0.85 7.90 9.09
C VAL A 43 0.39 8.97 8.12
N SER A 44 -0.83 9.48 8.33
CA SER A 44 -1.39 10.55 7.51
C SER A 44 -0.56 11.83 7.62
N TRP A 45 -0.42 12.50 6.48
CA TRP A 45 0.21 13.79 6.31
C TRP A 45 -0.71 14.72 5.50
N GLU A 46 -0.24 15.93 5.18
CA GLU A 46 -0.98 16.93 4.42
C GLU A 46 -1.41 16.42 3.03
N ASN A 47 -2.51 16.97 2.49
CA ASN A 47 -2.98 16.72 1.13
C ASN A 47 -3.19 15.24 0.78
N GLU A 48 -3.76 14.46 1.70
CA GLU A 48 -4.03 13.02 1.53
C GLU A 48 -2.77 12.18 1.23
N THR A 49 -1.61 12.68 1.66
CA THR A 49 -0.36 11.94 1.60
C THR A 49 -0.08 11.22 2.91
N TYR A 50 0.87 10.30 2.87
CA TYR A 50 1.25 9.46 3.99
C TYR A 50 2.77 9.32 4.05
N SER A 51 3.31 9.21 5.25
CA SER A 51 4.68 8.69 5.47
C SER A 51 4.62 7.26 5.99
N LEU A 52 5.72 6.53 5.89
CA LEU A 52 5.87 5.28 6.64
C LEU A 52 6.08 5.63 8.12
N TYR A 53 5.54 4.79 9.01
CA TYR A 53 5.54 5.01 10.46
C TYR A 53 6.90 5.41 11.06
N ASP A 54 8.00 4.83 10.59
CA ASP A 54 9.34 5.04 11.14
C ASP A 54 10.35 5.56 10.10
N LEU A 55 9.87 6.05 8.96
CA LEU A 55 10.72 6.62 7.91
C LEU A 55 10.15 7.97 7.46
N PRO A 56 10.42 9.05 8.22
CA PRO A 56 10.01 10.40 7.83
C PRO A 56 10.79 10.89 6.61
N GLY A 57 10.21 11.81 5.84
CA GLY A 57 10.87 12.48 4.72
C GLY A 57 10.59 11.89 3.33
N LYS A 58 9.95 10.71 3.25
CA LYS A 58 9.38 10.18 2.01
C LYS A 58 7.86 10.11 2.14
N PHE A 59 7.18 10.64 1.13
CA PHE A 59 5.72 10.74 1.11
C PHE A 59 5.14 9.89 0.01
N TYR A 60 3.99 9.32 0.30
CA TYR A 60 3.27 8.40 -0.52
C TYR A 60 1.81 8.81 -0.61
N ARG A 61 1.13 8.27 -1.61
CA ARG A 61 -0.31 8.22 -1.75
C ARG A 61 -0.72 6.79 -2.03
N TYR A 62 -1.96 6.43 -1.75
CA TYR A 62 -2.47 5.17 -2.25
C TYR A 62 -2.59 5.20 -3.78
N CYS A 63 -2.41 4.04 -4.42
CA CYS A 63 -2.79 3.82 -5.80
C CYS A 63 -4.25 4.28 -6.01
N ILE A 64 -4.54 4.90 -7.15
CA ILE A 64 -5.90 5.38 -7.45
C ILE A 64 -6.97 4.29 -7.35
N ASN A 65 -6.63 3.02 -7.59
CA ASN A 65 -7.57 1.90 -7.47
C ASN A 65 -7.92 1.54 -6.01
N HIS A 66 -7.23 2.12 -5.02
CA HIS A 66 -7.57 1.96 -3.60
C HIS A 66 -8.98 2.47 -3.29
N GLN A 67 -9.47 3.49 -4.00
CA GLN A 67 -10.84 4.01 -3.83
C GLN A 67 -11.94 2.94 -4.08
N TYR A 68 -11.61 1.87 -4.80
CA TYR A 68 -12.52 0.75 -5.06
C TYR A 68 -12.29 -0.44 -4.11
N ASN A 69 -11.43 -0.30 -3.10
CA ASN A 69 -11.04 -1.36 -2.16
C ASN A 69 -10.41 -2.61 -2.80
N VAL A 70 -9.82 -2.48 -4.00
CA VAL A 70 -9.17 -3.59 -4.74
C VAL A 70 -7.64 -3.51 -4.75
N CYS A 71 -7.07 -2.45 -4.18
CA CYS A 71 -5.63 -2.21 -4.15
C CYS A 71 -5.24 -1.51 -2.85
N ASN A 72 -4.11 -1.86 -2.25
CA ASN A 72 -3.56 -1.21 -1.06
C ASN A 72 -2.10 -0.75 -1.26
N TRP A 73 -1.67 -0.64 -2.52
CA TRP A 73 -0.29 -0.29 -2.86
C TRP A 73 -0.08 1.20 -2.74
N LEU A 74 1.11 1.56 -2.27
CA LEU A 74 1.57 2.93 -2.20
C LEU A 74 2.24 3.33 -3.52
N VAL A 75 2.14 4.61 -3.83
CA VAL A 75 2.79 5.30 -4.93
C VAL A 75 3.53 6.48 -4.32
N GLU A 76 4.79 6.69 -4.68
CA GLU A 76 5.53 7.86 -4.23
C GLU A 76 4.82 9.15 -4.68
N ASN A 77 4.82 10.15 -3.80
CA ASN A 77 4.02 11.36 -4.03
C ASN A 77 4.47 12.16 -5.26
N ASP A 78 5.76 12.10 -5.61
CA ASP A 78 6.36 12.76 -6.78
C ASP A 78 6.23 11.93 -8.08
N ASN A 79 5.70 10.71 -8.00
CA ASN A 79 5.48 9.87 -9.18
C ASN A 79 4.36 10.46 -10.05
N LYS A 80 4.64 10.60 -11.35
CA LYS A 80 3.72 11.17 -12.35
C LYS A 80 2.47 10.32 -12.59
N THR A 81 2.55 8.99 -12.45
CA THR A 81 1.38 8.12 -12.60
C THR A 81 0.65 7.97 -11.27
N PRO A 82 -0.69 8.02 -11.23
CA PRO A 82 -1.46 7.74 -10.02
C PRO A 82 -1.62 6.24 -9.74
N TYR A 83 -1.12 5.38 -10.62
CA TYR A 83 -1.18 3.93 -10.50
C TYR A 83 0.07 3.36 -9.82
N CYS A 84 -0.09 2.34 -8.99
CA CYS A 84 1.06 1.55 -8.53
C CYS A 84 1.66 0.71 -9.67
N LYS A 85 2.89 0.20 -9.46
CA LYS A 85 3.61 -0.63 -10.44
C LYS A 85 2.76 -1.77 -11.01
N ALA A 86 1.93 -2.42 -10.20
CA ALA A 86 1.05 -3.50 -10.67
C ALA A 86 -0.12 -2.98 -11.53
N CYS A 87 -0.85 -1.96 -11.06
CA CYS A 87 -1.98 -1.42 -11.80
C CYS A 87 -1.56 -0.70 -13.08
N ASP A 88 -0.38 -0.07 -13.11
CA ASP A 88 0.14 0.62 -14.30
C ASP A 88 0.42 -0.34 -15.46
N LEU A 89 0.67 -1.63 -15.17
CA LEU A 89 0.87 -2.67 -16.19
C LEU A 89 -0.43 -3.20 -16.80
N ASN A 90 -1.58 -2.94 -16.18
CA ASN A 90 -2.89 -3.42 -16.65
C ASN A 90 -3.48 -2.54 -17.76
N LYS A 91 -2.65 -2.09 -18.73
CA LYS A 91 -2.99 -1.09 -19.75
C LYS A 91 -4.11 -1.50 -20.72
N THR A 92 -4.53 -2.77 -20.74
CA THR A 92 -5.56 -3.25 -21.66
C THR A 92 -6.39 -4.37 -21.02
N ILE A 93 -7.68 -4.10 -20.75
CA ILE A 93 -8.70 -5.15 -20.65
C ILE A 93 -9.03 -5.54 -22.10
N PRO A 94 -8.93 -6.82 -22.51
CA PRO A 94 -9.38 -7.23 -23.85
C PRO A 94 -10.84 -6.81 -24.02
N ASN A 95 -11.12 -6.19 -25.17
CA ASN A 95 -12.42 -5.69 -25.57
C ASN A 95 -13.54 -6.71 -25.22
N LEU A 96 -14.50 -6.32 -24.36
CA LEU A 96 -15.70 -7.12 -24.05
C LEU A 96 -16.79 -6.90 -25.12
N SER A 97 -16.39 -6.98 -26.40
CA SER A 97 -17.32 -6.93 -27.54
C SER A 97 -17.67 -8.34 -28.00
#